data_AF-T1H2G5-F1
#
_entry.id   AF-T1H2G5-F1
#
_cell.length_a   1.000
_cell.length_b   1.000
_cell.length_c   1.000
_cell.angle_alpha   90.00
_cell.angle_beta   90.00
_cell.angle_gamma   90.00
#
_symmetry.space_group_name_H-M   'P 1'
#
loop_
_entity.id
_entity.type
_entity.pdbx_description
1 polymer ?
#
loop_
_entity_poly.entity_id
_entity_poly.type
_entity_poly.pdbx_seq_one_letter_code
_entity_poly.pdbx_strand_id
1 'polypeptide(L)'
;GFKTNSVGLAPPGGTFSDQDYVDVEKAFVDPLKLFLSRKRPSVKVLDLGAIEALTYHGTDFLKLLNRPQDLQEITLASIKFDPSHYPILAVEHVFFEKCTSLQVLSLDYDTLNEDILKTIQILPLKTFMICVHGLDLSHSGISETAWTEFSNHFKTIKLVLTLIYAYEAVEILQMNLLRRNMPITHLGSFSVNS
;
A
#
# COMPACT_ATOMS: atom_id res chain seq x y z
N GLY A 1 -20.02 -8.55 3.19
CA GLY A 1 -18.98 -8.00 4.06
C GLY A 1 -17.88 -9.01 4.16
N PHE A 2 -16.71 -8.71 3.62
CA PHE A 2 -15.53 -9.56 3.78
C PHE A 2 -14.92 -9.23 5.13
N LYS A 3 -14.90 -10.23 6.03
CA LYS A 3 -14.07 -10.19 7.23
C LYS A 3 -12.68 -10.67 6.82
N THR A 4 -11.73 -9.76 6.71
CA THR A 4 -10.32 -10.12 6.63
C THR A 4 -9.87 -10.45 8.04
N ASN A 5 -9.70 -11.73 8.35
CA ASN A 5 -8.88 -12.10 9.49
C ASN A 5 -7.46 -11.65 9.14
N SER A 6 -6.83 -10.89 10.02
CA SER A 6 -5.42 -10.53 9.90
C SER A 6 -4.59 -11.80 10.08
N VAL A 7 -4.41 -12.56 9.02
CA VAL A 7 -3.55 -13.74 9.01
C VAL A 7 -2.30 -13.29 8.27
N GLY A 8 -1.21 -13.08 9.01
CA GLY A 8 0.10 -13.32 8.41
C GLY A 8 0.08 -14.72 7.78
N LEU A 9 1.01 -15.06 6.89
CA LEU A 9 1.06 -16.41 6.28
C LEU A 9 1.45 -17.51 7.30
N ALA A 10 1.23 -17.25 8.60
CA ALA A 10 1.57 -18.02 9.77
C ALA A 10 0.42 -18.91 10.24
N PRO A 11 0.70 -20.18 10.60
CA PRO A 11 -0.15 -20.92 11.53
C PRO A 11 -0.17 -20.20 12.90
N PRO A 12 -1.30 -20.20 13.63
CA PRO A 12 -1.33 -19.64 14.98
C PRO A 12 -0.37 -20.40 15.93
N GLY A 13 0.56 -19.68 16.58
CA GLY A 13 1.26 -20.14 17.78
C GLY A 13 2.68 -20.73 17.65
N GLY A 14 3.44 -20.45 16.59
CA GLY A 14 4.82 -20.94 16.44
C GLY A 14 5.82 -19.87 15.98
N THR A 15 7.07 -19.98 16.43
CA THR A 15 8.22 -19.29 15.83
C THR A 15 8.50 -19.91 14.46
N PHE A 16 8.49 -19.12 13.38
CA PHE A 16 8.86 -19.60 12.05
C PHE A 16 10.32 -20.07 12.04
N SER A 17 10.56 -21.23 11.46
CA SER A 17 11.89 -21.60 10.98
C SER A 17 12.14 -20.99 9.60
N ASP A 18 13.41 -20.87 9.20
CA ASP A 18 13.77 -20.42 7.84
C ASP A 18 13.13 -21.32 6.75
N GLN A 19 12.88 -22.59 7.07
CA GLN A 19 12.23 -23.53 6.16
C GLN A 19 10.74 -23.22 5.95
N ASP A 20 10.04 -22.73 6.99
CA ASP A 20 8.63 -22.35 6.90
C ASP A 20 8.42 -21.14 5.98
N TYR A 21 9.36 -20.18 5.98
CA TYR A 21 9.36 -19.06 5.04
C TYR A 21 9.55 -19.53 3.58
N VAL A 22 10.50 -20.44 3.35
CA VAL A 22 10.76 -21.04 2.03
C VAL A 22 9.52 -21.79 1.51
N ASP A 23 8.80 -22.49 2.38
CA ASP A 23 7.62 -23.25 2.00
C ASP A 23 6.43 -22.33 1.67
N VAL A 24 6.26 -21.22 2.40
CA VAL A 24 5.28 -20.17 2.07
C VAL A 24 5.59 -19.51 0.72
N GLU A 25 6.86 -19.17 0.47
CA GLU A 25 7.27 -18.59 -0.83
C GLU A 25 6.92 -19.52 -1.99
N LYS A 26 7.29 -20.80 -1.89
CA LYS A 26 6.98 -21.80 -2.94
C LYS A 26 5.49 -22.05 -3.10
N ALA A 27 4.73 -22.05 -2.01
CA ALA A 27 3.31 -22.37 -2.03
C ALA A 27 2.43 -21.20 -2.50
N PHE A 28 2.82 -19.96 -2.23
CA PHE A 28 1.99 -18.78 -2.51
C PHE A 28 2.64 -17.80 -3.49
N VAL A 29 3.91 -17.44 -3.30
CA VAL A 29 4.57 -16.40 -4.10
C VAL A 29 4.82 -16.88 -5.53
N ASP A 30 5.38 -18.07 -5.70
CA ASP A 30 5.70 -18.60 -7.05
C ASP A 30 4.44 -18.82 -7.92
N PRO A 31 3.36 -19.43 -7.41
CA PRO A 31 2.11 -19.51 -8.16
C PRO A 31 1.51 -18.15 -8.52
N LEU A 32 1.62 -17.15 -7.63
CA LEU A 32 1.19 -15.78 -7.93
C LEU A 32 2.04 -15.16 -9.04
N LYS A 33 3.37 -15.31 -9.01
CA LYS A 33 4.26 -14.85 -10.10
C LYS A 33 3.87 -15.47 -11.45
N LEU A 34 3.59 -16.78 -11.46
CA LEU A 34 3.12 -17.48 -12.65
C LEU A 34 1.73 -17.00 -13.11
N PHE A 35 0.84 -16.64 -12.19
CA PHE A 35 -0.48 -16.11 -12.49
C PHE A 35 -0.41 -14.69 -13.10
N LEU A 36 0.36 -13.78 -12.49
CA LEU A 36 0.47 -12.38 -12.92
C LEU A 36 1.15 -12.22 -14.28
N SER A 37 2.05 -13.15 -14.62
CA SER A 37 2.71 -13.21 -15.93
C SER A 37 1.85 -13.79 -17.06
N ARG A 38 0.60 -14.21 -16.80
CA ARG A 38 -0.30 -14.70 -17.86
C ARG A 38 -0.74 -13.58 -18.80
N LYS A 39 -0.93 -13.92 -20.07
CA LYS A 39 -1.46 -12.97 -21.07
C LYS A 39 -2.97 -12.77 -20.97
N ARG A 40 -3.71 -13.82 -20.57
CA ARG A 40 -5.18 -13.81 -20.43
C ARG A 40 -5.65 -14.81 -19.34
N PRO A 41 -6.73 -14.50 -18.60
CA PRO A 41 -7.38 -13.18 -18.52
C PRO A 41 -6.45 -12.14 -17.87
N SER A 42 -6.64 -10.86 -18.16
CA SER A 42 -5.86 -9.81 -17.49
C SER A 42 -6.36 -9.59 -16.07
N VAL A 43 -5.42 -9.26 -15.18
CA VAL A 43 -5.71 -8.94 -13.78
C VAL A 43 -6.30 -7.54 -13.71
N LYS A 44 -7.47 -7.42 -13.08
CA LYS A 44 -8.15 -6.14 -12.85
C LYS A 44 -7.97 -5.63 -11.42
N VAL A 45 -7.77 -6.55 -10.47
CA VAL A 45 -7.59 -6.24 -9.06
C VAL A 45 -6.39 -7.01 -8.57
N LEU A 46 -5.40 -6.30 -8.04
CA LEU A 46 -4.26 -6.87 -7.33
C LEU A 46 -4.35 -6.40 -5.88
N ASP A 47 -4.98 -7.22 -5.04
CA ASP A 47 -5.09 -6.97 -3.61
C ASP A 47 -4.11 -7.87 -2.86
N LEU A 48 -3.06 -7.26 -2.34
CA LEU A 48 -2.03 -7.86 -1.49
C LEU A 48 -2.04 -7.21 -0.10
N GLY A 49 -3.02 -6.35 0.17
CA GLY A 49 -3.10 -5.57 1.38
C GLY A 49 -3.39 -6.42 2.62
N ALA A 50 -3.27 -5.79 3.78
CA ALA A 50 -3.40 -6.41 5.11
C ALA A 50 -2.42 -7.54 5.45
N ILE A 51 -1.78 -8.19 4.48
CA ILE A 51 -0.83 -9.29 4.68
C ILE A 51 0.59 -8.77 4.41
N GLU A 52 1.29 -8.38 5.47
CA GLU A 52 2.65 -7.83 5.41
C GLU A 52 3.62 -8.65 4.55
N ALA A 53 3.63 -9.98 4.72
CA ALA A 53 4.53 -10.87 3.96
C ALA A 53 4.34 -10.78 2.43
N LEU A 54 3.11 -10.58 1.94
CA LEU A 54 2.86 -10.46 0.50
C LEU A 54 3.31 -9.10 -0.04
N THR A 55 3.23 -8.04 0.78
CA THR A 55 3.64 -6.71 0.37
C THR A 55 5.14 -6.60 0.10
N TYR A 56 5.97 -7.45 0.72
CA TYR A 56 7.41 -7.55 0.41
C TYR A 56 7.70 -7.91 -1.04
N HIS A 57 6.81 -8.67 -1.66
CA HIS A 57 6.93 -9.05 -3.07
C HIS A 57 6.14 -8.11 -4.01
N GLY A 58 5.54 -7.04 -3.48
CA GLY A 58 4.69 -6.12 -4.24
C GLY A 58 5.36 -5.60 -5.51
N THR A 59 6.61 -5.16 -5.40
CA THR A 59 7.38 -4.65 -6.54
C THR A 59 7.65 -5.72 -7.60
N ASP A 60 7.98 -6.95 -7.18
CA ASP A 60 8.18 -8.07 -8.10
C ASP A 60 6.87 -8.44 -8.81
N PHE A 61 5.76 -8.42 -8.09
CA PHE A 61 4.44 -8.66 -8.65
C PHE A 61 4.04 -7.58 -9.66
N LEU A 62 4.28 -6.30 -9.37
CA LEU A 62 4.04 -5.20 -10.31
C LEU A 62 4.90 -5.34 -11.59
N LYS A 63 6.16 -5.76 -11.47
CA LYS A 63 7.06 -6.01 -12.62
C LYS A 63 6.56 -7.12 -13.53
N LEU A 64 5.88 -8.12 -12.97
CA LEU A 64 5.40 -9.30 -13.71
C LEU A 64 4.07 -9.09 -14.42
N LEU A 65 3.36 -7.98 -14.15
CA LEU A 65 2.10 -7.68 -14.80
C LEU A 65 2.29 -7.54 -16.31
N ASN A 66 1.72 -8.47 -17.07
CA ASN A 66 1.82 -8.47 -18.53
C ASN A 66 0.88 -7.44 -19.20
N ARG A 67 -0.17 -7.00 -18.48
CA ARG A 67 -1.18 -6.05 -18.95
C ARG A 67 -1.54 -5.03 -17.84
N PRO A 68 -0.57 -4.24 -17.34
CA PRO A 68 -0.80 -3.30 -16.24
C PRO A 68 -1.89 -2.26 -16.56
N GLN A 69 -2.08 -1.92 -17.84
CA GLN A 69 -3.10 -0.98 -18.29
C GLN A 69 -4.54 -1.46 -18.05
N ASP A 70 -4.76 -2.76 -17.86
CA ASP A 70 -6.08 -3.31 -17.56
C ASP A 70 -6.40 -3.30 -16.05
N LEU A 71 -5.39 -3.01 -15.21
CA LEU A 71 -5.51 -3.03 -13.76
C LEU A 71 -6.30 -1.80 -13.28
N GLN A 72 -7.31 -2.06 -12.44
CA GLN A 72 -8.24 -1.07 -11.90
C GLN A 72 -8.00 -0.80 -10.42
N GLU A 73 -7.44 -1.77 -9.70
CA GLU A 73 -7.20 -1.67 -8.27
C GLU A 73 -5.86 -2.32 -7.89
N ILE A 74 -5.08 -1.58 -7.11
CA ILE A 74 -3.85 -2.04 -6.44
C ILE A 74 -4.00 -1.74 -4.95
N THR A 75 -3.91 -2.78 -4.13
CA THR A 75 -3.89 -2.63 -2.67
C THR A 75 -2.60 -3.25 -2.14
N LEU A 76 -1.71 -2.40 -1.64
CA LEU A 76 -0.39 -2.77 -1.10
C LEU A 76 -0.18 -2.30 0.34
N ALA A 77 -1.12 -1.55 0.91
CA ALA A 77 -1.04 -1.20 2.32
C ALA A 77 -1.26 -2.46 3.18
N SER A 78 -0.30 -2.78 4.05
CA SER A 78 -0.35 -3.97 4.91
C SER A 78 -0.71 -3.61 6.34
N ILE A 79 -0.97 -4.61 7.18
CA ILE A 79 -0.96 -4.45 8.63
C ILE A 79 0.39 -4.98 9.09
N LYS A 80 1.21 -4.15 9.74
CA LYS A 80 2.56 -4.53 10.20
C LYS A 80 2.48 -5.36 11.47
N PHE A 81 3.33 -6.39 11.56
CA PHE A 81 3.48 -7.20 12.77
C PHE A 81 4.20 -6.42 13.88
N ASP A 82 5.30 -5.75 13.55
CA ASP A 82 6.01 -4.79 14.41
C ASP A 82 5.99 -3.40 13.73
N PRO A 83 5.06 -2.50 14.10
CA PRO A 83 4.96 -1.14 13.54
C PRO A 83 6.18 -0.25 13.81
N SER A 84 7.08 -0.63 14.72
CA SER A 84 8.31 0.12 14.97
C SER A 84 9.47 -0.38 14.12
N HIS A 85 9.41 -1.62 13.62
CA HIS A 85 10.48 -2.24 12.84
C HIS A 85 9.92 -3.13 11.72
N TYR A 86 9.70 -2.53 10.55
CA TYR A 86 9.31 -3.25 9.35
C TYR A 86 10.10 -2.78 8.13
N PRO A 87 10.35 -3.65 7.14
CA PRO A 87 10.94 -3.23 5.89
C PRO A 87 9.91 -2.42 5.07
N ILE A 88 10.37 -1.30 4.51
CA ILE A 88 9.56 -0.43 3.66
C ILE A 88 9.54 -1.01 2.24
N LEU A 89 8.36 -1.09 1.64
CA LEU A 89 8.21 -1.50 0.25
C LEU A 89 8.86 -0.47 -0.68
N ALA A 90 9.92 -0.87 -1.37
CA ALA A 90 10.55 -0.05 -2.40
C ALA A 90 9.78 -0.18 -3.72
N VAL A 91 8.80 0.71 -3.96
CA VAL A 91 8.08 0.81 -5.23
C VAL A 91 8.51 2.05 -6.02
N GLU A 92 8.85 1.85 -7.28
CA GLU A 92 9.19 2.95 -8.18
C GLU A 92 7.92 3.50 -8.86
N HIS A 93 7.84 4.82 -9.01
CA HIS A 93 6.69 5.49 -9.62
C HIS A 93 6.40 4.99 -11.05
N VAL A 94 7.44 4.58 -11.79
CA VAL A 94 7.35 4.06 -13.18
C VAL A 94 6.44 2.84 -13.33
N PHE A 95 6.17 2.09 -12.25
CA PHE A 95 5.23 0.97 -12.30
C PHE A 95 3.78 1.44 -12.42
N PHE A 96 3.45 2.60 -11.83
CA PHE A 96 2.10 3.15 -11.87
C PHE A 96 1.78 3.84 -13.21
N GLU A 97 2.79 4.40 -13.90
CA GLU A 97 2.60 5.07 -15.20
C GLU A 97 1.92 4.19 -16.25
N LYS A 98 2.15 2.88 -16.18
CA LYS A 98 1.59 1.90 -17.11
C LYS A 98 0.16 1.47 -16.75
N CYS A 99 -0.32 1.82 -15.55
CA CYS A 99 -1.61 1.40 -15.02
C CYS A 99 -2.74 2.37 -15.42
N THR A 100 -2.95 2.56 -16.72
CA THR A 100 -3.83 3.64 -17.24
C THR A 100 -5.32 3.49 -16.92
N SER A 101 -5.77 2.34 -16.41
CA SER A 101 -7.15 2.12 -15.93
C SER A 101 -7.28 2.17 -14.40
N LEU A 102 -6.20 2.50 -13.67
CA LEU A 102 -6.15 2.43 -12.22
C LEU A 102 -7.07 3.46 -11.56
N GLN A 103 -8.03 2.97 -10.79
CA GLN A 103 -9.05 3.75 -10.11
C GLN A 103 -8.91 3.71 -8.59
N VAL A 104 -8.30 2.65 -8.05
CA VAL A 104 -8.08 2.47 -6.61
C VAL A 104 -6.62 2.14 -6.36
N LEU A 105 -5.98 2.88 -5.47
CA LEU A 105 -4.62 2.63 -5.02
C LEU A 105 -4.58 2.68 -3.49
N SER A 106 -3.96 1.69 -2.87
CA SER A 106 -3.65 1.71 -1.44
C SER A 106 -2.16 1.48 -1.19
N LEU A 107 -1.53 2.37 -0.42
CA LEU A 107 -0.11 2.32 -0.05
C LEU A 107 0.06 2.58 1.45
N ASP A 108 1.14 2.04 2.02
CA ASP A 108 1.65 2.51 3.31
C ASP A 108 2.28 3.90 3.13
N TYR A 109 2.17 4.78 4.14
CA TYR A 109 2.66 6.16 4.06
C TYR A 109 4.16 6.21 3.78
N ASP A 110 4.97 5.33 4.39
CA ASP A 110 6.43 5.32 4.19
C ASP A 110 6.85 4.87 2.79
N THR A 111 5.92 4.33 2.00
CA THR A 111 6.14 4.02 0.59
C THR A 111 5.91 5.25 -0.31
N LEU A 112 5.24 6.28 0.19
CA LEU A 112 4.80 7.43 -0.59
C LEU A 112 5.89 8.50 -0.68
N ASN A 113 6.31 8.85 -1.89
CA ASN A 113 7.18 9.99 -2.17
C ASN A 113 6.52 10.94 -3.18
N GLU A 114 7.16 12.09 -3.43
CA GLU A 114 6.63 13.11 -4.34
C GLU A 114 6.52 12.61 -5.79
N ASP A 115 7.43 11.75 -6.24
CA ASP A 115 7.37 11.17 -7.59
C ASP A 115 6.14 10.29 -7.76
N ILE A 116 5.84 9.44 -6.78
CA ILE A 116 4.61 8.62 -6.78
C ILE A 116 3.38 9.52 -6.76
N LEU A 117 3.34 10.54 -5.89
CA LEU A 117 2.20 11.45 -5.81
C LEU A 117 1.97 12.22 -7.12
N LYS A 118 3.04 12.58 -7.81
CA LYS A 118 2.99 13.22 -9.14
C LYS A 118 2.52 12.24 -10.20
N THR A 119 3.07 11.02 -10.23
CA THR A 119 2.69 10.00 -11.21
C THR A 119 1.22 9.60 -11.08
N ILE A 120 0.67 9.45 -9.87
CA ILE A 120 -0.73 9.03 -9.75
C ILE A 120 -1.71 10.09 -10.27
N GLN A 121 -1.30 11.35 -10.44
CA GLN A 121 -2.11 12.41 -11.08
C GLN A 121 -2.29 12.21 -12.59
N ILE A 122 -1.52 11.33 -13.25
CA ILE A 122 -1.80 10.97 -14.65
C ILE A 122 -2.81 9.84 -14.81
N LEU A 123 -3.29 9.27 -13.70
CA LEU A 123 -4.17 8.10 -13.67
C LEU A 123 -5.62 8.51 -13.39
N PRO A 124 -6.61 7.71 -13.83
CA PRO A 124 -8.03 7.98 -13.56
C PRO A 124 -8.42 7.59 -12.12
N LEU A 125 -7.59 7.97 -11.14
CA LEU A 125 -7.72 7.56 -9.76
C LEU A 125 -8.97 8.19 -9.12
N LYS A 126 -9.80 7.34 -8.51
CA LYS A 126 -11.02 7.74 -7.81
C LYS A 126 -10.88 7.59 -6.30
N THR A 127 -10.06 6.64 -5.85
CA THR A 127 -9.81 6.38 -4.43
C THR A 127 -8.32 6.19 -4.20
N PHE A 128 -7.77 6.96 -3.28
CA PHE A 128 -6.41 6.79 -2.78
C PHE A 128 -6.46 6.51 -1.29
N MET A 129 -5.91 5.39 -0.87
CA MET A 129 -5.91 4.94 0.52
C MET A 129 -4.49 4.92 1.05
N ILE A 130 -4.25 5.64 2.14
CA ILE A 130 -2.95 5.72 2.79
C ILE A 130 -3.10 5.08 4.17
N CYS A 131 -2.28 4.08 4.46
CA CYS A 131 -2.16 3.54 5.81
C CYS A 131 -0.91 4.09 6.50
N VAL A 132 -1.06 4.55 7.72
CA VAL A 132 0.02 5.06 8.56
C VAL A 132 0.16 4.09 9.73
N HIS A 133 1.35 3.53 9.92
CA HIS A 133 1.65 2.60 11.01
C HIS A 133 2.38 3.34 12.13
N GLY A 134 3.62 2.93 12.42
CA GLY A 134 4.64 3.84 12.94
C GLY A 134 5.07 4.82 11.85
N LEU A 135 5.80 5.86 12.25
CA LEU A 135 6.44 6.77 11.30
C LEU A 135 7.93 6.47 11.27
N ASP A 136 8.43 6.14 10.08
CA ASP A 136 9.86 6.15 9.86
C ASP A 136 10.37 7.60 9.97
N LEU A 137 11.19 7.87 10.99
CA LEU A 137 11.80 9.19 11.20
C LEU A 137 12.73 9.59 10.04
N SER A 138 13.15 8.63 9.22
CA SER A 138 13.95 8.88 8.02
C SER A 138 13.10 9.33 6.82
N HIS A 139 11.79 9.14 6.87
CA HIS A 139 10.89 9.51 5.79
C HIS A 139 10.77 11.04 5.67
N SER A 140 11.14 11.58 4.50
CA SER A 140 11.15 13.04 4.25
C SER A 140 9.76 13.68 4.31
N GLY A 141 8.71 12.86 4.24
CA GLY A 141 7.34 13.32 4.06
C GLY A 141 7.11 13.91 2.68
N ILE A 142 5.88 14.37 2.46
CA ILE A 142 5.45 15.04 1.24
C ILE A 142 5.30 16.54 1.52
N SER A 143 5.78 17.39 0.60
CA SER A 143 5.67 18.85 0.77
C SER A 143 4.23 19.36 0.66
N GLU A 144 3.99 20.52 1.26
CA GLU A 144 2.71 21.23 1.15
C GLU A 144 2.38 21.60 -0.30
N THR A 145 3.40 21.92 -1.10
CA THR A 145 3.26 22.23 -2.54
C THR A 145 2.76 21.01 -3.31
N ALA A 146 3.35 19.83 -3.09
CA ALA A 146 2.93 18.61 -3.77
C ALA A 146 1.47 18.22 -3.43
N TRP A 147 1.05 18.38 -2.18
CA TRP A 147 -0.36 18.20 -1.80
C TRP A 147 -1.29 19.25 -2.40
N THR A 148 -0.83 20.49 -2.52
CA THR A 148 -1.58 21.57 -3.17
C THR A 148 -1.82 21.25 -4.64
N GLU A 149 -0.80 20.78 -5.36
CA GLU A 149 -0.91 20.34 -6.75
C GLU A 149 -1.88 19.15 -6.87
N PHE A 150 -1.71 18.14 -6.03
CA PHE A 150 -2.58 16.96 -6.00
C PHE A 150 -4.06 17.33 -5.77
N SER A 151 -4.34 18.18 -4.78
CA SER A 151 -5.70 18.68 -4.48
C SER A 151 -6.26 19.57 -5.60
N ASN A 152 -5.38 20.33 -6.27
CA ASN A 152 -5.78 21.11 -7.43
C ASN A 152 -6.13 20.24 -8.63
N HIS A 153 -5.43 19.13 -8.82
CA HIS A 153 -5.69 18.16 -9.89
C HIS A 153 -6.98 17.37 -9.61
N PHE A 154 -7.08 16.75 -8.43
CA PHE A 154 -8.16 15.84 -8.09
C PHE A 154 -9.31 16.52 -7.34
N LYS A 155 -10.33 16.98 -8.08
CA LYS A 155 -11.48 17.68 -7.48
C LYS A 155 -12.48 16.78 -6.74
N THR A 156 -12.50 15.49 -7.04
CA THR A 156 -13.51 14.55 -6.50
C THR A 156 -12.89 13.25 -5.97
N ILE A 157 -11.57 13.21 -5.75
CA ILE A 157 -10.92 12.00 -5.26
C ILE A 157 -11.35 11.68 -3.83
N LYS A 158 -11.57 10.40 -3.55
CA LYS A 158 -11.71 9.89 -2.20
C LYS A 158 -10.32 9.59 -1.63
N LEU A 159 -9.75 10.52 -0.88
CA LEU A 159 -8.55 10.27 -0.09
C LEU A 159 -8.93 9.72 1.29
N VAL A 160 -8.50 8.49 1.59
CA VAL A 160 -8.74 7.81 2.87
C VAL A 160 -7.42 7.68 3.60
N LEU A 161 -7.35 8.20 4.83
CA LEU A 161 -6.21 8.02 5.71
C LEU A 161 -6.60 7.07 6.85
N THR A 162 -5.84 6.00 7.03
CA THR A 162 -6.07 4.99 8.08
C THR A 162 -4.87 4.91 8.99
N LEU A 163 -5.06 5.11 10.29
CA LEU A 163 -4.02 5.00 11.30
C LEU A 163 -4.08 3.61 11.93
N ILE A 164 -2.99 2.84 11.85
CA ILE A 164 -2.90 1.43 12.27
C ILE A 164 -1.84 1.33 13.37
N TYR A 165 -2.19 0.78 14.54
CA TYR A 165 -1.28 0.71 15.72
C TYR A 165 -0.66 2.05 16.16
N ALA A 166 -1.33 3.15 15.84
CA ALA A 166 -0.84 4.51 15.94
C ALA A 166 -0.94 5.15 17.35
N TYR A 167 -0.62 4.41 18.42
CA TYR A 167 -0.61 5.00 19.77
C TYR A 167 0.44 6.13 19.90
N GLU A 168 1.58 5.99 19.22
CA GLU A 168 2.62 7.02 19.10
C GLU A 168 2.31 8.05 18.00
N ALA A 169 1.48 7.71 17.01
CA ALA A 169 1.20 8.62 15.89
C ALA A 169 0.28 9.79 16.28
N VAL A 170 -0.41 9.77 17.42
CA VAL A 170 -1.27 10.89 17.85
C VAL A 170 -0.45 12.17 18.09
N GLU A 171 0.76 12.07 18.64
CA GLU A 171 1.66 13.22 18.79
C GLU A 171 2.28 13.65 17.46
N ILE A 172 2.51 12.70 16.53
CA ILE A 172 3.21 12.96 15.27
C ILE A 172 2.26 13.40 14.14
N LEU A 173 0.96 13.07 14.23
CA LEU A 173 -0.11 13.59 13.38
C LEU A 173 -0.10 15.12 13.33
N GLN A 174 0.23 15.76 14.45
CA GLN A 174 0.32 17.21 14.57
C GLN A 174 1.62 17.80 14.00
N MET A 175 2.68 16.99 13.87
CA MET A 175 4.02 17.51 13.61
C MET A 175 4.41 17.56 12.14
N ASN A 176 4.04 16.60 11.27
CA ASN A 176 4.42 16.67 9.85
C ASN A 176 3.62 15.82 8.85
N LEU A 177 2.78 14.88 9.30
CA LEU A 177 2.04 13.99 8.38
C LEU A 177 0.87 14.70 7.70
N LEU A 178 0.01 15.35 8.50
CA LEU A 178 -1.17 16.04 7.98
C LEU A 178 -0.75 17.40 7.41
N ARG A 179 -0.82 17.51 6.08
CA ARG A 179 -0.58 18.77 5.36
C ARG A 179 -1.89 19.51 5.14
N ARG A 180 -1.83 20.84 5.14
CA ARG A 180 -3.04 21.69 5.13
C ARG A 180 -3.89 21.46 3.89
N ASN A 181 -3.25 21.22 2.75
CA ASN A 181 -3.90 21.01 1.46
C ASN A 181 -4.07 19.52 1.11
N MET A 182 -3.79 18.60 2.03
CA MET A 182 -4.08 17.18 1.83
C MET A 182 -5.61 17.00 1.80
N PRO A 183 -6.22 16.55 0.67
CA PRO A 183 -7.68 16.56 0.50
C PRO A 183 -8.34 15.34 1.16
N ILE A 184 -8.09 15.13 2.46
CA ILE A 184 -8.61 13.97 3.21
C ILE A 184 -10.12 14.01 3.23
N THR A 185 -10.75 12.93 2.75
CA THR A 185 -12.21 12.77 2.75
C THR A 185 -12.69 11.85 3.86
N HIS A 186 -11.84 10.91 4.29
CA HIS A 186 -12.14 9.95 5.35
C HIS A 186 -10.89 9.73 6.20
N LEU A 187 -11.05 9.78 7.52
CA LEU A 187 -10.02 9.45 8.49
C LEU A 187 -10.55 8.33 9.38
N GLY A 188 -9.78 7.25 9.51
CA GLY A 188 -10.10 6.13 10.38
C GLY A 188 -8.90 5.69 11.20
N SER A 189 -9.16 4.95 12.27
CA SER A 189 -8.13 4.25 13.02
C SER A 189 -8.50 2.77 13.13
N PHE A 190 -7.48 1.92 13.12
CA PHE A 190 -7.60 0.49 13.37
C PHE A 190 -6.64 0.10 14.49
N SER A 191 -7.22 -0.42 15.56
CA SER A 191 -6.48 -0.96 16.70
C SER A 191 -7.02 -2.36 16.96
N VAL A 192 -6.14 -3.36 16.99
CA VAL A 192 -6.52 -4.70 17.43
C VAL A 192 -6.38 -4.71 18.94
N ASN A 193 -7.50 -4.89 19.66
CA ASN A 193 -7.45 -5.13 21.11
C ASN A 193 -6.60 -6.37 21.36
N SER A 194 -5.50 -6.18 22.08
CA SER A 194 -4.64 -7.25 22.61
C SER A 194 -5.36 -8.03 23.70
#